data_AF-A0ABD5NMC3-F1
#
_entry.id   AF-A0ABD5NMC3-F1
#
_cell.length_a   1.000
_cell.length_b   1.000
_cell.length_c   1.000
_cell.angle_alpha   90.00
_cell.angle_beta   90.00
_cell.angle_gamma   90.00
#
_symmetry.space_group_name_H-M   'P 1'
#
loop_
_entity.id
_entity.type
_entity.pdbx_description
1 polymer ?
#
loop_
_entity_poly.entity_id
_entity_poly.type
_entity_poly.pdbx_seq_one_letter_code
_entity_poly.pdbx_strand_id
1 'polypeptide(L)'
;MTDVDSEADAGAGGDEALPATPDTVGESVHVTEPSAAFQALGNDVRTGILRAMRDRSEDTAEAGRVSFSTLFEAADVDTTAGFAYHIDELVGPYLSKTEEGYALTATGRRAARAIESGTYTHQVDRQSVAIGDPCPFCGAQELGAAADDNEVAITCGACERSILRMDFPPAGLEAHDDDLPAAFDRHHRHRISHLGDGVCPECGGPVESRLVVVRPDPGDELARESVPDPVQASFTCEACGYGLRCPVALTLLDHPELVSFYHDHDESIDQRPIWNVGREWTETPLSHDPMAVRVAVTLDDETVECYVDGECTVVASRRIRAEAADTEQSECGTTRAGSDVAAEADVA
;
A
#
# COMPACT_ATOMS: atom_id res chain seq x y z
N MET A 1 42.58 -11.59 28.42
CA MET A 1 41.32 -12.37 28.42
C MET A 1 40.29 -11.49 29.10
N THR A 2 39.55 -10.63 28.44
CA THR A 2 39.37 -10.39 27.01
C THR A 2 38.90 -8.93 26.94
N ASP A 3 39.69 -8.09 26.30
CA ASP A 3 39.32 -6.75 25.88
C ASP A 3 38.22 -6.85 24.82
N VAL A 4 37.18 -6.03 24.94
CA VAL A 4 36.20 -5.81 23.88
C VAL A 4 36.23 -4.31 23.60
N ASP A 5 37.00 -3.95 22.60
CA ASP A 5 36.99 -2.64 21.96
C ASP A 5 35.61 -2.42 21.31
N SER A 6 34.92 -1.37 21.75
CA SER A 6 33.77 -0.80 21.03
C SER A 6 34.30 0.27 20.08
N GLU A 7 34.73 -0.14 18.90
CA GLU A 7 34.83 0.73 17.74
C GLU A 7 33.52 0.62 16.95
N ALA A 8 32.59 1.54 17.21
CA ALA A 8 31.43 1.75 16.36
C ALA A 8 31.87 2.64 15.19
N ASP A 9 31.89 2.02 14.02
CA ASP A 9 32.15 2.60 12.71
C ASP A 9 31.18 3.75 12.42
N ALA A 10 31.71 4.97 12.42
CA ALA A 10 30.98 6.16 11.99
C ALA A 10 30.94 6.15 10.46
N GLY A 11 29.89 5.55 9.92
CA GLY A 11 29.56 5.63 8.50
C GLY A 11 29.50 7.08 8.05
N ALA A 12 30.44 7.45 7.18
CA ALA A 12 30.57 8.77 6.58
C ALA A 12 29.36 9.07 5.67
N GLY A 13 28.41 9.85 6.19
CA GLY A 13 27.46 10.57 5.37
C GLY A 13 28.20 11.71 4.67
N GLY A 14 28.43 11.58 3.36
CA GLY A 14 28.92 12.66 2.52
C GLY A 14 27.90 13.79 2.46
N ASP A 15 28.13 14.82 3.26
CA ASP A 15 27.44 16.11 3.26
C ASP A 15 27.89 16.94 2.05
N GLU A 16 27.41 16.60 0.86
CA GLU A 16 27.38 17.56 -0.24
C GLU A 16 25.97 18.15 -0.32
N ALA A 17 25.75 19.17 0.51
CA ALA A 17 24.52 19.94 0.53
C ALA A 17 24.18 20.42 -0.89
N LEU A 18 22.97 20.07 -1.36
CA LEU A 18 22.42 20.60 -2.61
C LEU A 18 22.50 22.14 -2.56
N PRO A 19 23.01 22.81 -3.61
CA PRO A 19 23.18 24.25 -3.59
C PRO A 19 21.81 24.93 -3.41
N ALA A 20 21.57 25.43 -2.20
CA ALA A 20 20.41 26.23 -1.90
C ALA A 20 20.61 27.63 -2.49
N THR A 21 20.08 27.86 -3.69
CA THR A 21 19.82 29.23 -4.17
C THR A 21 18.49 29.68 -3.58
N PRO A 22 18.47 30.63 -2.63
CA PRO A 22 17.21 31.21 -2.17
C PRO A 22 16.63 32.05 -3.32
N ASP A 23 15.32 31.92 -3.54
CA ASP A 23 14.53 32.66 -4.54
C ASP A 23 14.60 32.19 -6.00
N THR A 24 14.27 30.93 -6.24
CA THR A 24 13.62 30.56 -7.51
C THR A 24 12.50 29.57 -7.22
N VAL A 25 11.24 30.01 -7.34
CA VAL A 25 10.16 29.07 -7.68
C VAL A 25 10.53 28.58 -9.07
N GLY A 26 11.25 27.46 -9.12
CA GLY A 26 11.86 26.95 -10.34
C GLY A 26 10.78 26.60 -11.34
N GLU A 27 10.80 27.28 -12.49
CA GLU A 27 10.00 26.89 -13.63
C GLU A 27 10.35 25.44 -14.00
N SER A 28 9.33 24.59 -14.12
CA SER A 28 9.54 23.20 -14.55
C SER A 28 10.08 23.21 -15.98
N VAL A 29 11.31 22.73 -16.18
CA VAL A 29 11.89 22.65 -17.51
C VAL A 29 11.38 21.39 -18.20
N HIS A 30 10.70 21.56 -19.33
CA HIS A 30 10.30 20.45 -20.19
C HIS A 30 11.52 19.94 -20.97
N VAL A 31 12.09 18.80 -20.54
CA VAL A 31 13.36 18.29 -21.08
C VAL A 31 13.17 17.50 -22.38
N THR A 32 12.04 16.80 -22.55
CA THR A 32 11.76 15.99 -23.74
C THR A 32 10.27 15.71 -23.88
N GLU A 33 9.79 15.61 -25.12
CA GLU A 33 8.42 15.17 -25.43
C GLU A 33 8.26 13.66 -25.15
N PRO A 34 7.06 13.19 -24.75
CA PRO A 34 6.84 11.77 -24.44
C PRO A 34 7.25 10.81 -25.56
N SER A 35 6.91 11.13 -26.81
CA SER A 35 7.27 10.28 -27.96
C SER A 35 8.78 10.21 -28.17
N ALA A 36 9.50 11.32 -27.99
CA ALA A 36 10.95 11.37 -28.07
C ALA A 36 11.61 10.59 -26.92
N ALA A 37 11.04 10.65 -25.71
CA ALA A 37 11.48 9.84 -24.58
C ALA A 37 11.37 8.33 -24.86
N PHE A 38 10.22 7.86 -25.33
CA PHE A 38 10.04 6.46 -25.70
C PHE A 38 10.89 6.06 -26.91
N GLN A 39 11.05 6.95 -27.89
CA GLN A 39 11.93 6.70 -29.03
C GLN A 39 13.40 6.60 -28.60
N ALA A 40 13.84 7.37 -27.60
CA ALA A 40 15.18 7.29 -27.04
C ALA A 40 15.42 5.94 -26.34
N LEU A 41 14.43 5.42 -25.62
CA LEU A 41 14.55 4.16 -24.87
C LEU A 41 14.14 2.92 -25.68
N GLY A 42 13.50 3.06 -26.84
CA GLY A 42 13.09 1.96 -27.71
C GLY A 42 14.24 1.30 -28.50
N ASN A 43 15.41 1.13 -27.90
CA ASN A 43 16.59 0.54 -28.52
C ASN A 43 17.47 -0.17 -27.48
N ASP A 44 17.82 -1.43 -27.78
CA ASP A 44 18.49 -2.33 -26.85
C ASP A 44 19.89 -1.87 -26.43
N VAL A 45 20.62 -1.19 -27.32
CA VAL A 45 21.93 -0.61 -26.96
C VAL A 45 21.75 0.47 -25.90
N ARG A 46 20.78 1.36 -26.10
CA ARG A 46 20.52 2.48 -25.19
C ARG A 46 19.99 2.03 -23.84
N THR A 47 19.09 1.05 -23.79
CA THR A 47 18.66 0.46 -22.52
C THR A 47 19.78 -0.32 -21.86
N GLY A 48 20.60 -1.05 -22.64
CA GLY A 48 21.81 -1.73 -22.17
C GLY A 48 22.82 -0.80 -21.50
N ILE A 49 23.01 0.41 -22.05
CA ILE A 49 23.85 1.46 -21.43
C ILE A 49 23.30 1.84 -20.03
N LEU A 50 21.99 2.08 -19.90
CA LEU A 50 21.38 2.45 -18.61
C LEU A 50 21.54 1.33 -17.56
N ARG A 51 21.37 0.06 -17.97
CA ARG A 51 21.59 -1.12 -17.11
C ARG A 51 23.05 -1.20 -16.66
N ALA A 52 23.98 -1.16 -17.61
CA ALA A 52 25.42 -1.23 -17.35
C ALA A 52 25.93 -0.11 -16.43
N MET A 53 25.30 1.07 -16.46
CA MET A 53 25.59 2.17 -15.55
C MET A 53 25.04 1.94 -14.14
N ARG A 54 23.82 1.41 -14.02
CA ARG A 54 23.24 1.07 -12.70
C ARG A 54 24.14 0.09 -11.96
N ASP A 55 24.55 -1.01 -12.60
CA ASP A 55 25.35 -2.08 -11.98
C ASP A 55 26.65 -1.56 -11.37
N ARG A 56 27.22 -0.53 -12.00
CA ARG A 56 28.48 0.09 -11.58
C ARG A 56 28.31 1.23 -10.57
N SER A 57 27.08 1.69 -10.37
CA SER A 57 26.76 2.76 -9.40
C SER A 57 26.79 2.25 -7.95
N GLU A 58 26.78 0.93 -7.74
CA GLU A 58 26.69 0.30 -6.42
C GLU A 58 28.07 -0.01 -5.79
N ASP A 59 29.17 0.10 -6.55
CA ASP A 59 30.45 -0.54 -6.19
C ASP A 59 31.52 0.33 -5.49
N THR A 60 31.46 1.68 -5.45
CA THR A 60 32.56 2.47 -4.84
C THR A 60 32.19 3.89 -4.39
N ALA A 61 33.06 4.52 -3.59
CA ALA A 61 33.01 5.95 -3.19
C ALA A 61 33.13 6.96 -4.37
N GLU A 62 33.34 6.46 -5.60
CA GLU A 62 33.23 7.18 -6.88
C GLU A 62 31.92 6.81 -7.63
N ALA A 63 30.89 6.43 -6.87
CA ALA A 63 29.60 5.95 -7.35
C ALA A 63 28.98 6.91 -8.37
N GLY A 64 28.91 6.44 -9.62
CA GLY A 64 28.00 6.98 -10.62
C GLY A 64 28.65 7.62 -11.84
N ARG A 65 29.99 7.68 -11.96
CA ARG A 65 30.65 8.15 -13.19
C ARG A 65 31.30 7.01 -13.96
N VAL A 66 30.92 6.83 -15.23
CA VAL A 66 31.44 5.78 -16.10
C VAL A 66 32.06 6.38 -17.36
N SER A 67 33.28 5.95 -17.69
CA SER A 67 34.00 6.43 -18.87
C SER A 67 33.34 5.96 -20.17
N PHE A 68 33.57 6.70 -21.27
CA PHE A 68 33.09 6.32 -22.61
C PHE A 68 33.59 4.92 -23.01
N SER A 69 34.87 4.62 -22.80
CA SER A 69 35.46 3.32 -23.17
C SER A 69 34.83 2.18 -22.39
N THR A 70 34.56 2.37 -21.10
CA THR A 70 33.90 1.37 -20.27
C THR A 70 32.47 1.09 -20.75
N LEU A 71 31.71 2.13 -21.11
CA LEU A 71 30.36 1.93 -21.64
C LEU A 71 30.38 1.31 -23.04
N PHE A 72 31.36 1.66 -23.87
CA PHE A 72 31.54 1.07 -25.20
C PHE A 72 31.86 -0.42 -25.14
N GLU A 73 32.76 -0.82 -24.23
CA GLU A 73 33.12 -2.24 -24.01
C GLU A 73 31.94 -3.09 -23.51
N ALA A 74 31.00 -2.47 -22.77
CA ALA A 74 29.80 -3.13 -22.28
C ALA A 74 28.65 -3.15 -23.29
N ALA A 75 28.71 -2.34 -24.36
CA ALA A 75 27.66 -2.20 -25.35
C ALA A 75 27.89 -3.14 -26.53
N ASP A 76 26.81 -3.73 -27.04
CA ASP A 76 26.84 -4.57 -28.25
C ASP A 76 26.84 -3.69 -29.52
N VAL A 77 27.95 -2.98 -29.76
CA VAL A 77 28.11 -2.05 -30.89
C VAL A 77 29.50 -2.18 -31.53
N ASP A 78 29.53 -2.32 -32.85
CA ASP A 78 30.77 -2.57 -33.61
C ASP A 78 31.70 -1.37 -33.74
N THR A 79 31.17 -0.15 -33.66
CA THR A 79 31.93 1.07 -33.96
C THR A 79 31.77 2.15 -32.89
N THR A 80 32.86 2.85 -32.62
CA THR A 80 32.87 3.99 -31.70
C THR A 80 31.97 5.13 -32.18
N ALA A 81 31.84 5.32 -33.51
CA ALA A 81 30.95 6.33 -34.09
C ALA A 81 29.47 5.98 -33.88
N GLY A 82 29.08 4.71 -34.08
CA GLY A 82 27.73 4.25 -33.80
C GLY A 82 27.40 4.33 -32.30
N PHE A 83 28.36 3.99 -31.44
CA PHE A 83 28.18 4.10 -30.00
C PHE A 83 28.04 5.55 -29.52
N ALA A 84 28.83 6.47 -30.07
CA ALA A 84 28.71 7.90 -29.77
C ALA A 84 27.30 8.42 -30.09
N TYR A 85 26.71 8.01 -31.21
CA TYR A 85 25.32 8.33 -31.55
C TYR A 85 24.34 7.87 -30.45
N HIS A 86 24.46 6.63 -29.98
CA HIS A 86 23.59 6.12 -28.92
C HIS A 86 23.74 6.86 -27.59
N ILE A 87 24.96 7.25 -27.22
CA ILE A 87 25.21 8.05 -26.02
C ILE A 87 24.62 9.45 -26.15
N ASP A 88 24.80 10.11 -27.30
CA ASP A 88 24.33 11.47 -27.52
C ASP A 88 22.79 11.56 -27.44
N GLU A 89 22.07 10.52 -27.88
CA GLU A 89 20.61 10.40 -27.73
C GLU A 89 20.14 10.27 -26.27
N LEU A 90 21.03 9.89 -25.34
CA LEU A 90 20.71 9.74 -23.92
C LEU A 90 21.16 10.94 -23.07
N VAL A 91 22.13 11.71 -23.54
CA VAL A 91 22.66 12.88 -22.83
C VAL A 91 21.62 13.99 -22.72
N GLY A 92 21.47 14.54 -21.52
CA GLY A 92 20.45 15.54 -21.17
C GLY A 92 19.35 14.91 -20.33
N PRO A 93 18.40 14.16 -20.91
CA PRO A 93 17.31 13.56 -20.15
C PRO A 93 17.77 12.44 -19.23
N TYR A 94 18.61 11.52 -19.69
CA TYR A 94 18.94 10.29 -18.95
C TYR A 94 20.38 10.27 -18.42
N LEU A 95 21.31 10.91 -19.13
CA LEU A 95 22.72 10.99 -18.77
C LEU A 95 23.18 12.44 -18.60
N SER A 96 23.97 12.71 -17.58
CA SER A 96 24.80 13.91 -17.49
C SER A 96 26.23 13.58 -17.92
N LYS A 97 26.81 14.45 -18.74
CA LYS A 97 28.21 14.35 -19.19
C LYS A 97 29.07 15.27 -18.34
N THR A 98 30.18 14.74 -17.82
CA THR A 98 31.17 15.45 -17.01
C THR A 98 32.58 15.18 -17.52
N GLU A 99 33.57 15.87 -16.98
CA GLU A 99 34.98 15.67 -17.35
C GLU A 99 35.45 14.24 -17.03
N GLU A 100 34.91 13.64 -15.98
CA GLU A 100 35.25 12.30 -15.48
C GLU A 100 34.43 11.17 -16.13
N GLY A 101 33.46 11.49 -16.99
CA GLY A 101 32.61 10.52 -17.67
C GLY A 101 31.12 10.85 -17.61
N TYR A 102 30.29 9.81 -17.70
CA TYR A 102 28.83 9.91 -17.75
C TYR A 102 28.20 9.43 -16.45
N ALA A 103 27.14 10.10 -16.01
CA ALA A 103 26.35 9.70 -14.85
C ALA A 103 24.86 9.66 -15.17
N LEU A 104 24.12 8.75 -14.52
CA LEU A 104 22.66 8.71 -14.64
C LEU A 104 22.05 9.98 -14.01
N THR A 105 21.13 10.64 -14.70
CA THR A 105 20.25 11.64 -14.10
C THR A 105 19.21 10.95 -13.19
N ALA A 106 18.39 11.72 -12.47
CA ALA A 106 17.26 11.14 -11.72
C ALA A 106 16.31 10.36 -12.64
N THR A 107 16.01 10.91 -13.83
CA THR A 107 15.20 10.26 -14.86
C THR A 107 15.88 8.99 -15.39
N GLY A 108 17.18 9.03 -15.67
CA GLY A 108 17.98 7.87 -16.07
C GLY A 108 17.95 6.75 -15.03
N ARG A 109 18.11 7.09 -13.74
CA ARG A 109 17.99 6.13 -12.64
C ARG A 109 16.59 5.52 -12.54
N ARG A 110 15.53 6.32 -12.69
CA ARG A 110 14.15 5.80 -12.67
C ARG A 110 13.88 4.87 -13.84
N ALA A 111 14.34 5.22 -15.05
CA ALA A 111 14.23 4.36 -16.22
C ALA A 111 14.99 3.04 -16.05
N ALA A 112 16.25 3.10 -15.58
CA ALA A 112 17.06 1.91 -15.31
C ALA A 112 16.39 0.99 -14.28
N ARG A 113 15.87 1.54 -13.17
CA ARG A 113 15.14 0.77 -12.16
C ARG A 113 13.88 0.11 -12.72
N ALA A 114 13.08 0.82 -13.50
CA ALA A 114 11.84 0.28 -14.08
C ALA A 114 12.10 -0.84 -15.10
N ILE A 115 13.20 -0.72 -15.87
CA ILE A 115 13.65 -1.78 -16.78
C ILE A 115 14.07 -3.02 -15.99
N GLU A 116 14.79 -2.83 -14.88
CA GLU A 116 15.37 -3.92 -14.08
C GLU A 116 14.35 -4.58 -13.16
N SER A 117 13.32 -3.85 -12.69
CA SER A 117 12.21 -4.42 -11.95
C SER A 117 11.22 -5.20 -12.82
N GLY A 118 11.49 -5.28 -14.13
CA GLY A 118 10.64 -5.98 -15.10
C GLY A 118 9.34 -5.27 -15.44
N THR A 119 9.11 -4.04 -14.94
CA THR A 119 7.81 -3.35 -15.01
C THR A 119 7.22 -3.22 -16.41
N TYR A 120 8.08 -3.17 -17.45
CA TYR A 120 7.63 -3.07 -18.85
C TYR A 120 7.96 -4.31 -19.69
N THR A 121 8.69 -5.28 -19.13
CA THR A 121 9.30 -6.36 -19.90
C THR A 121 8.90 -7.74 -19.43
N HIS A 122 8.39 -7.88 -18.19
CA HIS A 122 8.08 -9.16 -17.59
C HIS A 122 6.58 -9.25 -17.30
N GLN A 123 6.03 -10.41 -17.66
CA GLN A 123 4.72 -10.87 -17.23
C GLN A 123 4.95 -12.12 -16.39
N VAL A 124 4.51 -12.09 -15.13
CA VAL A 124 4.77 -13.16 -14.17
C VAL A 124 3.45 -13.77 -13.72
N ASP A 125 3.29 -15.05 -14.02
CA ASP A 125 2.20 -15.87 -13.50
C ASP A 125 2.75 -16.74 -12.36
N ARG A 126 2.01 -16.84 -11.26
CA ARG A 126 2.39 -17.63 -10.08
C ARG A 126 1.28 -18.58 -9.70
N GLN A 127 1.66 -19.83 -9.44
CA GLN A 127 0.75 -20.80 -8.83
C GLN A 127 0.33 -20.34 -7.44
N SER A 128 -0.85 -20.78 -7.00
CA SER A 128 -1.41 -20.38 -5.71
C SER A 128 -0.51 -20.81 -4.55
N VAL A 129 -0.14 -19.86 -3.70
CA VAL A 129 0.53 -20.05 -2.42
C VAL A 129 -0.51 -19.97 -1.31
N ALA A 130 -0.46 -20.91 -0.35
CA ALA A 130 -1.43 -20.97 0.74
C ALA A 130 -1.30 -19.80 1.72
N ILE A 131 -2.43 -19.29 2.20
CA ILE A 131 -2.52 -18.27 3.25
C ILE A 131 -3.16 -18.93 4.48
N GLY A 132 -2.50 -18.79 5.64
CA GLY A 132 -2.93 -19.43 6.89
C GLY A 132 -4.16 -18.80 7.54
N ASP A 133 -4.51 -17.57 7.15
CA ASP A 133 -5.66 -16.84 7.69
C ASP A 133 -6.99 -17.49 7.29
N PRO A 134 -8.01 -17.46 8.17
CA PRO A 134 -9.34 -17.88 7.78
C PRO A 134 -9.94 -16.90 6.75
N CYS A 135 -10.75 -17.44 5.85
CA CYS A 135 -11.54 -16.62 4.92
C CYS A 135 -12.49 -15.70 5.71
N PRO A 136 -12.52 -14.39 5.45
CA PRO A 136 -13.39 -13.45 6.18
C PRO A 136 -14.88 -13.72 5.95
N PHE A 137 -15.24 -14.44 4.87
CA PHE A 137 -16.63 -14.75 4.54
C PHE A 137 -17.12 -16.09 5.10
N CYS A 138 -16.40 -17.19 4.85
CA CYS A 138 -16.85 -18.54 5.26
C CYS A 138 -16.07 -19.12 6.46
N GLY A 139 -14.96 -18.50 6.87
CA GLY A 139 -14.12 -18.97 7.98
C GLY A 139 -13.21 -20.16 7.65
N ALA A 140 -13.26 -20.72 6.44
CA ALA A 140 -12.39 -21.82 6.04
C ALA A 140 -10.94 -21.35 5.86
N GLN A 141 -9.96 -22.20 6.18
CA GLN A 141 -8.52 -21.93 5.99
C GLN A 141 -8.04 -22.41 4.61
N GLU A 142 -8.74 -21.95 3.57
CA GLU A 142 -8.45 -22.28 2.18
C GLU A 142 -8.18 -21.02 1.36
N LEU A 143 -7.63 -19.98 1.99
CA LEU A 143 -7.16 -18.80 1.26
C LEU A 143 -5.86 -19.14 0.52
N GLY A 144 -5.72 -18.60 -0.69
CA GLY A 144 -4.48 -18.66 -1.45
C GLY A 144 -4.28 -17.42 -2.32
N ALA A 145 -3.02 -17.05 -2.50
CA ALA A 145 -2.58 -15.99 -3.40
C ALA A 145 -2.00 -16.60 -4.67
N ALA A 146 -2.60 -16.30 -5.82
CA ALA A 146 -2.06 -16.62 -7.13
C ALA A 146 -1.82 -15.32 -7.91
N ALA A 147 -0.90 -15.35 -8.88
CA ALA A 147 -0.68 -14.22 -9.78
C ALA A 147 -0.94 -14.62 -11.23
N ASP A 148 -1.57 -13.73 -11.97
CA ASP A 148 -1.81 -13.82 -13.42
C ASP A 148 -1.61 -12.43 -14.00
N ASP A 149 -0.77 -12.31 -15.04
CA ASP A 149 -0.44 -11.02 -15.66
C ASP A 149 0.01 -9.93 -14.65
N ASN A 150 0.92 -10.31 -13.73
CA ASN A 150 1.39 -9.47 -12.64
C ASN A 150 0.32 -9.01 -11.62
N GLU A 151 -0.88 -9.56 -11.67
CA GLU A 151 -1.97 -9.24 -10.76
C GLU A 151 -2.16 -10.35 -9.73
N VAL A 152 -2.02 -10.02 -8.45
CA VAL A 152 -2.20 -10.98 -7.36
C VAL A 152 -3.66 -11.00 -6.97
N ALA A 153 -4.26 -12.19 -7.02
CA ALA A 153 -5.60 -12.45 -6.54
C ALA A 153 -5.55 -13.31 -5.28
N ILE A 154 -6.21 -12.85 -4.22
CA ILE A 154 -6.44 -13.65 -3.02
C ILE A 154 -7.84 -14.24 -3.11
N THR A 155 -7.93 -15.56 -3.14
CA THR A 155 -9.17 -16.31 -3.34
C THR A 155 -9.33 -17.39 -2.28
N CYS A 156 -10.58 -17.73 -1.95
CA CYS A 156 -10.87 -18.85 -1.06
C CYS A 156 -11.28 -20.08 -1.88
N GLY A 157 -10.61 -21.23 -1.69
CA GLY A 157 -10.97 -22.49 -2.35
C GLY A 157 -12.33 -23.05 -1.92
N ALA A 158 -12.73 -22.83 -0.67
CA ALA A 158 -13.95 -23.42 -0.11
C ALA A 158 -15.25 -22.72 -0.56
N CYS A 159 -15.23 -21.39 -0.73
CA CYS A 159 -16.39 -20.62 -1.16
C CYS A 159 -16.18 -19.90 -2.51
N GLU A 160 -15.04 -20.14 -3.16
CA GLU A 160 -14.65 -19.63 -4.49
C GLU A 160 -14.65 -18.10 -4.62
N ARG A 161 -14.71 -17.38 -3.50
CA ARG A 161 -14.80 -15.91 -3.48
C ARG A 161 -13.42 -15.27 -3.68
N SER A 162 -13.35 -14.29 -4.57
CA SER A 162 -12.20 -13.39 -4.69
C SER A 162 -12.28 -12.33 -3.60
N ILE A 163 -11.29 -12.30 -2.71
CA ILE A 163 -11.23 -11.37 -1.58
C ILE A 163 -10.70 -10.02 -2.05
N LEU A 164 -9.59 -10.04 -2.78
CA LEU A 164 -8.98 -8.86 -3.39
C LEU A 164 -8.20 -9.27 -4.63
N ARG A 165 -7.87 -8.25 -5.42
CA ARG A 165 -7.11 -8.36 -6.67
C ARG A 165 -6.43 -7.03 -6.93
N MET A 166 -5.10 -7.00 -6.95
CA MET A 166 -4.29 -5.79 -7.21
C MET A 166 -2.99 -6.17 -7.91
N ASP A 167 -2.40 -5.22 -8.63
CA ASP A 167 -1.11 -5.39 -9.29
C ASP A 167 0.02 -5.61 -8.27
N PHE A 168 1.04 -6.37 -8.64
CA PHE A 168 2.27 -6.48 -7.86
C PHE A 168 3.47 -6.47 -8.80
N PRO A 169 4.52 -5.67 -8.54
CA PRO A 169 5.65 -5.57 -9.45
C PRO A 169 6.29 -6.93 -9.78
N PRO A 170 6.69 -7.19 -11.05
CA PRO A 170 7.28 -8.46 -11.46
C PRO A 170 8.46 -8.92 -10.59
N ALA A 171 9.38 -8.01 -10.26
CA ALA A 171 10.50 -8.32 -9.37
C ALA A 171 10.06 -8.78 -7.98
N GLY A 172 8.92 -8.30 -7.46
CA GLY A 172 8.33 -8.80 -6.21
C GLY A 172 7.75 -10.20 -6.38
N LEU A 173 7.07 -10.47 -7.49
CA LEU A 173 6.54 -11.80 -7.81
C LEU A 173 7.63 -12.86 -8.01
N GLU A 174 8.77 -12.45 -8.56
CA GLU A 174 9.93 -13.31 -8.80
C GLU A 174 10.78 -13.54 -7.53
N ALA A 175 10.88 -12.53 -6.66
CA ALA A 175 11.71 -12.58 -5.46
C ALA A 175 11.07 -13.32 -4.28
N HIS A 176 9.74 -13.44 -4.26
CA HIS A 176 8.99 -14.01 -3.14
C HIS A 176 8.31 -15.33 -3.53
N ASP A 177 8.58 -16.36 -2.73
CA ASP A 177 7.97 -17.69 -2.87
C ASP A 177 6.83 -17.84 -1.86
N ASP A 178 7.04 -18.58 -0.78
CA ASP A 178 6.03 -18.81 0.26
C ASP A 178 5.67 -17.52 1.04
N ASP A 179 6.55 -16.51 1.02
CA ASP A 179 6.36 -15.22 1.68
C ASP A 179 5.67 -14.17 0.80
N LEU A 180 5.29 -14.52 -0.43
CA LEU A 180 4.59 -13.65 -1.37
C LEU A 180 3.39 -12.91 -0.76
N PRO A 181 2.47 -13.56 0.00
CA PRO A 181 1.35 -12.85 0.63
C PRO A 181 1.79 -11.73 1.57
N ALA A 182 2.85 -11.95 2.35
CA ALA A 182 3.35 -10.96 3.31
C ALA A 182 4.04 -9.78 2.60
N ALA A 183 4.78 -10.03 1.52
CA ALA A 183 5.36 -8.97 0.71
C ALA A 183 4.27 -8.13 0.02
N PHE A 184 3.25 -8.80 -0.52
CA PHE A 184 2.09 -8.17 -1.15
C PHE A 184 1.29 -7.30 -0.18
N ASP A 185 1.01 -7.80 1.03
CA ASP A 185 0.34 -7.07 2.12
C ASP A 185 1.09 -5.78 2.45
N ARG A 186 2.39 -5.89 2.75
CA ARG A 186 3.23 -4.73 3.09
C ARG A 186 3.27 -3.71 1.96
N HIS A 187 3.37 -4.15 0.71
CA HIS A 187 3.40 -3.23 -0.43
C HIS A 187 2.12 -2.39 -0.50
N HIS A 188 0.96 -3.04 -0.41
CA HIS A 188 -0.32 -2.36 -0.60
C HIS A 188 -0.76 -1.58 0.62
N ARG A 189 -0.52 -2.07 1.84
CA ARG A 189 -0.92 -1.35 3.06
C ARG A 189 -0.24 0.02 3.16
N HIS A 190 1.06 0.10 2.86
CA HIS A 190 1.78 1.37 2.86
C HIS A 190 1.37 2.28 1.70
N ARG A 191 0.99 1.70 0.54
CA ARG A 191 0.42 2.49 -0.57
C ARG A 191 -0.93 3.09 -0.20
N ILE A 192 -1.80 2.35 0.50
CA ILE A 192 -3.07 2.85 1.03
C ILE A 192 -2.82 3.98 2.04
N SER A 193 -1.82 3.82 2.92
CA SER A 193 -1.40 4.86 3.87
C SER A 193 -0.96 6.15 3.16
N HIS A 194 -0.09 6.05 2.13
CA HIS A 194 0.29 7.19 1.29
C HIS A 194 -0.90 7.90 0.62
N LEU A 195 -1.86 7.12 0.09
CA LEU A 195 -3.08 7.67 -0.49
C LEU A 195 -3.94 8.38 0.56
N GLY A 196 -4.04 7.82 1.77
CA GLY A 196 -4.72 8.43 2.93
C GLY A 196 -4.09 9.76 3.34
N ASP A 197 -2.77 9.88 3.25
CA ASP A 197 -2.01 11.12 3.47
C ASP A 197 -2.15 12.15 2.33
N GLY A 198 -2.91 11.83 1.28
CA GLY A 198 -3.10 12.72 0.13
C GLY A 198 -1.94 12.73 -0.88
N VAL A 199 -1.03 11.75 -0.81
CA VAL A 199 0.18 11.68 -1.65
C VAL A 199 0.19 10.41 -2.50
N CYS A 200 0.24 10.56 -3.82
CA CYS A 200 0.21 9.42 -4.72
C CYS A 200 1.51 8.59 -4.65
N PRO A 201 1.46 7.26 -4.42
CA PRO A 201 2.66 6.42 -4.37
C PRO A 201 3.37 6.29 -5.73
N GLU A 202 2.68 6.56 -6.85
CA GLU A 202 3.27 6.48 -8.19
C GLU A 202 4.08 7.72 -8.58
N CYS A 203 3.54 8.91 -8.29
CA CYS A 203 4.09 10.18 -8.79
C CYS A 203 4.32 11.26 -7.72
N GLY A 204 3.89 11.05 -6.48
CA GLY A 204 3.95 12.05 -5.40
C GLY A 204 2.97 13.22 -5.55
N GLY A 205 2.07 13.17 -6.55
CA GLY A 205 1.04 14.19 -6.78
C GLY A 205 -0.10 14.14 -5.77
N PRO A 206 -0.96 15.19 -5.73
CA PRO A 206 -2.09 15.25 -4.81
C PRO A 206 -3.12 14.16 -5.14
N VAL A 207 -3.73 13.63 -4.07
CA VAL A 207 -4.77 12.60 -4.13
C VAL A 207 -6.08 13.18 -3.58
N GLU A 208 -7.14 13.01 -4.35
CA GLU A 208 -8.49 13.24 -3.88
C GLU A 208 -9.03 11.96 -3.22
N SER A 209 -9.54 12.10 -1.99
CA SER A 209 -10.08 11.03 -1.16
C SER A 209 -11.58 11.22 -0.97
N ARG A 210 -12.38 10.18 -1.21
CA ARG A 210 -13.84 10.24 -1.04
C ARG A 210 -14.41 8.92 -0.53
N LEU A 211 -15.40 8.99 0.35
CA LEU A 211 -16.27 7.85 0.66
C LEU A 211 -17.32 7.66 -0.45
N VAL A 212 -17.43 6.44 -0.98
CA VAL A 212 -18.36 6.11 -2.06
C VAL A 212 -19.19 4.89 -1.72
N VAL A 213 -20.49 4.94 -2.04
CA VAL A 213 -21.35 3.76 -1.97
C VAL A 213 -21.05 2.87 -3.17
N VAL A 214 -20.65 1.64 -2.91
CA VAL A 214 -20.41 0.64 -3.95
C VAL A 214 -21.67 -0.19 -4.09
N ARG A 215 -22.27 -0.16 -5.28
CA ARG A 215 -23.32 -1.12 -5.60
C ARG A 215 -22.66 -2.40 -6.09
N PRO A 216 -23.01 -3.58 -5.52
CA PRO A 216 -22.56 -4.85 -6.08
C PRO A 216 -22.89 -4.92 -7.56
N ASP A 217 -22.03 -5.59 -8.33
CA ASP A 217 -22.33 -5.92 -9.72
C ASP A 217 -23.69 -6.66 -9.76
N PRO A 218 -24.60 -6.33 -10.69
CA PRO A 218 -25.88 -7.04 -10.82
C PRO A 218 -25.78 -8.57 -10.90
N GLY A 219 -24.62 -9.15 -11.23
CA GLY A 219 -24.38 -10.60 -11.24
C GLY A 219 -23.97 -11.26 -9.91
N ASP A 220 -23.67 -10.51 -8.84
CA ASP A 220 -23.24 -11.07 -7.54
C ASP A 220 -24.38 -10.94 -6.50
N GLU A 221 -25.31 -11.91 -6.54
CA GLU A 221 -26.46 -11.96 -5.62
C GLU A 221 -26.01 -12.10 -4.15
N LEU A 222 -24.90 -12.80 -3.89
CA LEU A 222 -24.38 -13.05 -2.53
C LEU A 222 -23.80 -11.78 -1.87
N ALA A 223 -23.28 -10.84 -2.66
CA ALA A 223 -22.81 -9.55 -2.17
C ALA A 223 -23.96 -8.60 -1.78
N ARG A 224 -25.15 -8.76 -2.38
CA ARG A 224 -26.32 -7.90 -2.13
C ARG A 224 -27.02 -8.19 -0.81
N GLU A 225 -26.90 -9.41 -0.29
CA GLU A 225 -27.65 -9.87 0.89
C GLU A 225 -26.96 -9.54 2.23
N SER A 226 -25.68 -9.16 2.22
CA SER A 226 -24.86 -9.15 3.45
C SER A 226 -24.74 -7.77 4.12
N VAL A 227 -24.72 -6.65 3.37
CA VAL A 227 -24.64 -5.28 3.91
C VAL A 227 -25.41 -4.32 2.99
N PRO A 228 -26.42 -3.57 3.48
CA PRO A 228 -27.05 -2.51 2.70
C PRO A 228 -26.05 -1.39 2.39
N ASP A 229 -25.88 -1.03 1.12
CA ASP A 229 -25.07 0.10 0.64
C ASP A 229 -23.62 0.12 1.17
N PRO A 230 -22.78 -0.89 0.83
CA PRO A 230 -21.41 -0.93 1.32
C PRO A 230 -20.63 0.31 0.88
N VAL A 231 -19.98 0.97 1.84
CA VAL A 231 -19.18 2.17 1.61
C VAL A 231 -17.72 1.79 1.51
N GLN A 232 -17.01 2.37 0.55
CA GLN A 232 -15.57 2.20 0.39
C GLN A 232 -14.88 3.57 0.40
N ALA A 233 -13.63 3.58 0.85
CA ALA A 233 -12.72 4.69 0.58
C ALA A 233 -12.28 4.61 -0.90
N SER A 234 -12.29 5.74 -1.58
CA SER A 234 -11.88 5.89 -2.98
C SER A 234 -10.84 6.98 -3.09
N PHE A 235 -9.70 6.62 -3.66
CA PHE A 235 -8.57 7.52 -3.88
C PHE A 235 -8.36 7.73 -5.38
N THR A 236 -8.09 8.96 -5.80
CA THR A 236 -7.74 9.28 -7.19
C THR A 236 -6.68 10.37 -7.24
N CYS A 237 -5.53 10.08 -7.86
CA CYS A 237 -4.48 11.08 -8.07
C CYS A 237 -4.86 12.03 -9.22
N GLU A 238 -4.83 13.34 -8.95
CA GLU A 238 -5.16 14.36 -9.95
C GLU A 238 -4.10 14.50 -11.05
N ALA A 239 -2.86 14.09 -10.76
CA ALA A 239 -1.72 14.25 -11.67
C ALA A 239 -1.54 13.09 -12.65
N CYS A 240 -1.60 11.84 -12.17
CA CYS A 240 -1.35 10.64 -12.99
C CYS A 240 -2.56 9.74 -13.20
N GLY A 241 -3.68 10.00 -12.50
CA GLY A 241 -4.89 9.18 -12.60
C GLY A 241 -4.83 7.84 -11.88
N TYR A 242 -3.76 7.54 -11.13
CA TYR A 242 -3.71 6.36 -10.27
C TYR A 242 -4.88 6.38 -9.29
N GLY A 243 -5.58 5.26 -9.15
CA GLY A 243 -6.75 5.16 -8.28
C GLY A 243 -6.87 3.79 -7.63
N LEU A 244 -7.42 3.79 -6.42
CA LEU A 244 -7.61 2.60 -5.60
C LEU A 244 -8.90 2.75 -4.79
N ARG A 245 -9.64 1.66 -4.65
CA ARG A 245 -10.77 1.57 -3.71
C ARG A 245 -10.54 0.45 -2.73
N CYS A 246 -10.90 0.69 -1.47
CA CYS A 246 -10.76 -0.28 -0.40
C CYS A 246 -11.83 -0.11 0.68
N PRO A 247 -12.03 -1.13 1.53
CA PRO A 247 -12.77 -0.95 2.79
C PRO A 247 -12.19 0.21 3.61
N VAL A 248 -13.06 0.94 4.31
CA VAL A 248 -12.65 2.11 5.11
C VAL A 248 -11.70 1.70 6.25
N ALA A 249 -11.84 0.49 6.78
CA ALA A 249 -10.95 -0.08 7.78
C ALA A 249 -9.48 -0.09 7.36
N LEU A 250 -9.18 -0.31 6.07
CA LEU A 250 -7.81 -0.36 5.58
C LEU A 250 -7.10 0.99 5.66
N THR A 251 -7.85 2.11 5.71
CA THR A 251 -7.27 3.45 5.86
C THR A 251 -6.88 3.77 7.30
N LEU A 252 -7.23 2.90 8.26
CA LEU A 252 -7.02 3.14 9.68
C LEU A 252 -5.95 2.21 10.30
N LEU A 253 -5.32 1.34 9.52
CA LEU A 253 -4.32 0.39 10.02
C LEU A 253 -3.11 1.08 10.67
N ASP A 254 -2.76 2.30 10.23
CA ASP A 254 -1.69 3.11 10.82
C ASP A 254 -2.22 4.22 11.75
N HIS A 255 -3.53 4.29 12.00
CA HIS A 255 -4.11 5.39 12.77
C HIS A 255 -3.65 5.30 14.24
N PRO A 256 -3.10 6.38 14.85
CA PRO A 256 -2.46 6.33 16.17
C PRO A 256 -3.34 5.75 17.29
N GLU A 257 -4.65 6.04 17.26
CA GLU A 257 -5.60 5.49 18.24
C GLU A 257 -5.78 3.98 18.12
N LEU A 258 -5.76 3.42 16.90
CA LEU A 258 -5.87 1.97 16.70
C LEU A 258 -4.54 1.28 17.01
N VAL A 259 -3.41 1.86 16.59
CA VAL A 259 -2.07 1.35 16.91
C VAL A 259 -1.88 1.27 18.43
N SER A 260 -2.22 2.34 19.15
CA SER A 260 -2.14 2.34 20.62
C SER A 260 -3.14 1.37 21.25
N PHE A 261 -4.36 1.28 20.72
CA PHE A 261 -5.36 0.33 21.21
C PHE A 261 -4.91 -1.13 21.08
N TYR A 262 -4.38 -1.55 19.93
CA TYR A 262 -3.82 -2.89 19.78
C TYR A 262 -2.64 -3.13 20.73
N HIS A 263 -1.74 -2.17 20.85
CA HIS A 263 -0.60 -2.26 21.76
C HIS A 263 -1.02 -2.37 23.24
N ASP A 264 -2.07 -1.66 23.66
CA ASP A 264 -2.61 -1.73 25.02
C ASP A 264 -3.22 -3.12 25.35
N HIS A 265 -3.57 -3.90 24.32
CA HIS A 265 -4.07 -5.29 24.42
C HIS A 265 -2.99 -6.35 24.11
N ASP A 266 -1.70 -5.98 24.14
CA ASP A 266 -0.57 -6.88 23.81
C ASP A 266 -0.64 -7.52 22.39
N GLU A 267 -1.42 -6.91 21.49
CA GLU A 267 -1.52 -7.29 20.08
C GLU A 267 -0.84 -6.25 19.17
N SER A 268 -0.64 -6.62 17.90
CA SER A 268 -0.10 -5.69 16.90
C SER A 268 -1.04 -5.64 15.71
N ILE A 269 -1.51 -4.43 15.37
CA ILE A 269 -2.35 -4.18 14.20
C ILE A 269 -1.65 -4.59 12.90
N ASP A 270 -0.32 -4.66 12.88
CA ASP A 270 0.44 -5.12 11.73
C ASP A 270 0.13 -6.58 11.35
N GLN A 271 -0.36 -7.38 12.30
CA GLN A 271 -0.77 -8.77 12.08
C GLN A 271 -2.14 -8.89 11.39
N ARG A 272 -2.80 -7.77 11.07
CA ARG A 272 -4.08 -7.72 10.35
C ARG A 272 -3.84 -7.41 8.87
N PRO A 273 -3.75 -8.44 8.01
CA PRO A 273 -3.45 -8.22 6.60
C PRO A 273 -4.62 -7.58 5.85
N ILE A 274 -4.33 -6.94 4.71
CA ILE A 274 -5.31 -6.20 3.90
C ILE A 274 -6.47 -7.06 3.35
N TRP A 275 -6.34 -8.39 3.33
CA TRP A 275 -7.42 -9.31 2.93
C TRP A 275 -8.33 -9.70 4.11
N ASN A 276 -7.87 -9.56 5.35
CA ASN A 276 -8.65 -9.90 6.52
C ASN A 276 -8.17 -9.12 7.75
N VAL A 277 -8.84 -8.00 8.02
CA VAL A 277 -8.55 -7.19 9.21
C VAL A 277 -9.01 -7.83 10.52
N GLY A 278 -9.80 -8.91 10.46
CA GLY A 278 -10.37 -9.57 11.63
C GLY A 278 -11.87 -9.30 11.79
N ARG A 279 -12.53 -10.15 12.59
CA ARG A 279 -13.99 -10.06 12.84
C ARG A 279 -14.35 -9.00 13.87
N GLU A 280 -13.38 -8.55 14.63
CA GLU A 280 -13.47 -7.47 15.59
C GLU A 280 -13.70 -6.10 14.92
N TRP A 281 -13.37 -5.98 13.62
CA TRP A 281 -13.61 -4.77 12.84
C TRP A 281 -15.03 -4.73 12.31
N THR A 282 -15.68 -3.58 12.42
CA THR A 282 -17.01 -3.33 11.84
C THR A 282 -17.06 -1.94 11.24
N GLU A 283 -17.54 -1.86 9.99
CA GLU A 283 -17.85 -0.60 9.31
C GLU A 283 -19.37 -0.38 9.32
N THR A 284 -19.81 0.79 9.79
CA THR A 284 -21.22 1.17 9.82
C THR A 284 -21.42 2.52 9.15
N PRO A 285 -22.08 2.61 7.98
CA PRO A 285 -22.50 3.89 7.41
C PRO A 285 -23.42 4.63 8.38
N LEU A 286 -23.10 5.89 8.69
CA LEU A 286 -23.88 6.76 9.58
C LEU A 286 -24.78 7.72 8.80
N SER A 287 -24.31 8.19 7.65
CA SER A 287 -25.01 9.13 6.77
C SER A 287 -24.51 8.98 5.33
N HIS A 288 -25.38 9.26 4.36
CA HIS A 288 -25.03 9.30 2.93
C HIS A 288 -24.94 10.72 2.35
N ASP A 289 -25.44 11.72 3.08
CA ASP A 289 -25.34 13.13 2.70
C ASP A 289 -25.36 14.04 3.95
N PRO A 290 -24.18 14.52 4.41
CA PRO A 290 -22.84 14.18 3.94
C PRO A 290 -22.49 12.72 4.23
N MET A 291 -21.58 12.13 3.44
CA MET A 291 -21.07 10.76 3.69
C MET A 291 -20.35 10.70 5.04
N ALA A 292 -20.67 9.70 5.85
CA ALA A 292 -19.95 9.41 7.09
C ALA A 292 -20.05 7.92 7.44
N VAL A 293 -18.94 7.35 7.93
CA VAL A 293 -18.83 5.95 8.36
C VAL A 293 -18.23 5.90 9.75
N ARG A 294 -18.75 5.02 10.60
CA ARG A 294 -18.10 4.62 11.84
C ARG A 294 -17.34 3.32 11.61
N VAL A 295 -16.06 3.31 11.94
CA VAL A 295 -15.25 2.10 12.04
C VAL A 295 -15.06 1.77 13.52
N ALA A 296 -15.42 0.57 13.93
CA ALA A 296 -15.29 0.11 15.31
C ALA A 296 -14.39 -1.14 15.38
N VAL A 297 -13.53 -1.20 16.39
CA VAL A 297 -12.71 -2.38 16.71
C VAL A 297 -12.94 -2.75 18.16
N THR A 298 -13.28 -4.01 18.43
CA THR A 298 -13.52 -4.52 19.79
C THR A 298 -12.53 -5.61 20.16
N LEU A 299 -11.70 -5.35 21.16
CA LEU A 299 -10.78 -6.33 21.76
C LEU A 299 -11.17 -6.51 23.22
N ASP A 300 -11.32 -7.76 23.65
CA ASP A 300 -11.85 -8.12 24.97
C ASP A 300 -13.18 -7.41 25.29
N ASP A 301 -13.19 -6.54 26.31
CA ASP A 301 -14.33 -5.73 26.77
C ASP A 301 -14.18 -4.23 26.44
N GLU A 302 -13.21 -3.85 25.61
CA GLU A 302 -12.98 -2.48 25.17
C GLU A 302 -13.23 -2.34 23.66
N THR A 303 -13.86 -1.23 23.27
CA THR A 303 -14.14 -0.88 21.88
C THR A 303 -13.58 0.50 21.59
N VAL A 304 -12.83 0.63 20.50
CA VAL A 304 -12.48 1.92 19.92
C VAL A 304 -13.35 2.18 18.70
N GLU A 305 -13.95 3.37 18.64
CA GLU A 305 -14.75 3.82 17.49
C GLU A 305 -14.09 5.05 16.86
N CYS A 306 -13.84 4.98 15.56
CA CYS A 306 -13.37 6.07 14.72
C CYS A 306 -14.51 6.54 13.80
N TYR A 307 -14.69 7.86 13.71
CA TYR A 307 -15.68 8.48 12.85
C TYR A 307 -14.97 9.09 11.64
N VAL A 308 -15.28 8.56 10.46
CA VAL A 308 -14.65 8.91 9.19
C VAL A 308 -15.65 9.72 8.36
N ASP A 309 -15.24 10.88 7.89
CA ASP A 309 -16.07 11.76 7.05
C ASP A 309 -15.96 11.43 5.56
N GLY A 310 -16.67 12.20 4.73
CA GLY A 310 -16.74 12.00 3.29
C GLY A 310 -15.40 12.15 2.56
N GLU A 311 -14.38 12.77 3.18
CA GLU A 311 -13.03 12.95 2.62
C GLU A 311 -12.05 11.88 3.14
N CYS A 312 -12.57 10.82 3.79
CA CYS A 312 -11.80 9.75 4.43
C CYS A 312 -10.95 10.23 5.62
N THR A 313 -11.32 11.34 6.26
CA THR A 313 -10.61 11.86 7.44
C THR A 313 -11.26 11.38 8.72
N VAL A 314 -10.45 10.94 9.69
CA VAL A 314 -10.93 10.66 11.05
C VAL A 314 -11.19 11.98 11.77
N VAL A 315 -12.46 12.32 11.99
CA VAL A 315 -12.87 13.58 12.64
C VAL A 315 -13.05 13.45 14.14
N ALA A 316 -13.23 12.22 14.63
CA ALA A 316 -13.31 11.91 16.04
C ALA A 316 -12.97 10.43 16.30
N SER A 317 -12.42 10.16 17.47
CA SER A 317 -12.26 8.80 18.01
C SER A 317 -12.78 8.77 19.45
N ARG A 318 -13.26 7.61 19.89
CA ARG A 318 -13.59 7.38 21.30
C ARG A 318 -13.32 5.94 21.68
N ARG A 319 -12.83 5.74 22.91
CA ARG A 319 -12.73 4.42 23.54
C ARG A 319 -13.89 4.23 24.50
N ILE A 320 -14.47 3.04 24.48
CA ILE A 320 -15.63 2.64 25.26
C ILE A 320 -15.26 1.33 25.94
N ARG A 321 -15.28 1.29 27.26
CA ARG A 321 -15.29 0.02 27.98
C ARG A 321 -16.72 -0.43 28.16
N ALA A 322 -16.98 -1.71 27.92
CA ALA A 322 -18.20 -2.31 28.42
C ALA A 322 -18.15 -2.17 29.94
N GLU A 323 -19.00 -1.30 30.51
CA GLU A 323 -19.22 -1.30 31.94
C GLU A 323 -19.62 -2.74 32.29
N ALA A 324 -18.82 -3.40 33.13
CA ALA A 324 -19.19 -4.69 33.69
C ALA A 324 -20.62 -4.53 34.18
N ALA A 325 -21.55 -5.27 33.59
CA ALA A 325 -22.92 -5.27 34.05
C ALA A 325 -22.88 -5.70 35.51
N ASP A 326 -22.88 -4.71 36.40
CA ASP A 326 -22.88 -4.92 37.83
C ASP A 326 -24.08 -5.80 38.09
N THR A 327 -23.79 -7.03 38.50
CA THR A 327 -24.80 -7.95 38.99
C THR A 327 -25.20 -7.44 40.37
N GLU A 328 -25.88 -6.30 40.43
CA GLU A 328 -26.74 -5.91 41.54
C GLU A 328 -28.07 -6.66 41.40
N GLN A 329 -27.99 -7.99 41.41
CA GLN A 329 -29.05 -8.84 41.95
C GLN A 329 -28.54 -9.45 43.25
N SER A 330 -28.41 -8.62 44.27
CA SER A 330 -28.47 -9.10 45.64
C SER A 330 -28.96 -8.01 46.59
N GLU A 331 -30.14 -8.30 47.14
CA GLU A 331 -30.58 -7.89 48.48
C GLU A 331 -31.01 -6.43 48.68
N CYS A 332 -32.27 -6.14 48.35
CA CYS A 332 -33.10 -5.37 49.27
C CYS A 332 -34.53 -5.91 49.36
N GLY A 333 -34.75 -6.69 50.43
CA GLY A 333 -35.81 -6.35 51.37
C GLY A 333 -37.24 -6.66 50.97
N THR A 334 -37.68 -7.85 51.36
CA THR A 334 -39.08 -8.21 51.61
C THR A 334 -39.86 -7.14 52.38
N THR A 335 -41.00 -6.70 51.85
CA THR A 335 -42.15 -6.29 52.68
C THR A 335 -43.44 -6.89 52.15
N ARG A 336 -44.03 -7.75 52.99
CA ARG A 336 -45.39 -8.28 52.88
C ARG A 336 -46.42 -7.18 53.16
N ALA A 337 -47.44 -7.09 52.30
CA ALA A 337 -48.87 -6.92 52.60
C ALA A 337 -49.58 -7.06 51.23
N GLY A 338 -50.52 -7.96 50.94
CA GLY A 338 -51.53 -8.58 51.80
C GLY A 338 -52.88 -7.89 51.58
N SER A 339 -53.60 -8.20 50.50
CA SER A 339 -55.04 -8.54 50.55
C SER A 339 -55.56 -9.04 49.21
N ASP A 340 -56.24 -10.18 49.27
CA ASP A 340 -57.09 -10.79 48.26
C ASP A 340 -58.13 -9.83 47.67
N VAL A 341 -58.59 -10.10 46.44
CA VAL A 341 -59.97 -10.56 46.13
C VAL A 341 -60.03 -10.93 44.65
N ALA A 342 -60.46 -12.16 44.39
CA ALA A 342 -60.76 -12.73 43.07
C ALA A 342 -62.08 -12.21 42.49
N ALA A 343 -62.19 -12.16 41.16
CA ALA A 343 -63.39 -12.56 40.43
C ALA A 343 -63.07 -12.80 38.95
N GLU A 344 -63.49 -13.97 38.50
CA GLU A 344 -63.51 -14.47 37.12
C GLU A 344 -64.34 -13.60 36.17
N ALA A 345 -63.97 -13.57 34.89
CA ALA A 345 -64.94 -13.64 33.80
C ALA A 345 -64.27 -14.10 32.49
N ASP A 346 -64.93 -15.09 31.91
CA ASP A 346 -64.64 -15.87 30.72
C ASP A 346 -64.92 -15.12 29.39
N VAL A 347 -64.25 -15.60 28.33
CA VAL A 347 -64.66 -15.67 26.90
C VAL A 347 -65.19 -14.42 26.17
N ALA A 348 -64.40 -13.96 25.18
CA ALA A 348 -64.73 -14.01 23.74
C ALA A 348 -63.48 -13.69 22.88
#